data_AF-A0A6M6JRK9-F1
#
_entry.id   AF-A0A6M6JRK9-F1
#
_cell.length_a   1.000
_cell.length_b   1.000
_cell.length_c   1.000
_cell.angle_alpha   90.00
_cell.angle_beta   90.00
_cell.angle_gamma   90.00
#
_symmetry.space_group_name_H-M   'P 1'
#
loop_
_entity.id
_entity.type
_entity.pdbx_description
1 polymer ?
#
loop_
_entity_poly.entity_id
_entity_poly.type
_entity_poly.pdbx_seq_one_letter_code
_entity_poly.pdbx_strand_id
1 'polypeptide(L)'
;MSKTLLEREQDHPQEIVVERGGRRVVTMDSARYVDARNTGRDVVVPASYIGVLPARMVAVHRPRGVIGHDACVGKDGAGIAGLWYLEALGIPAATADGMTADMGNGEDLYRSGVVTHVNYVAETCGVKAGMTVAEAADVLLDNDPTDTEVGNKVRREVVETHESGRRVVVTDSIVWAYPEDEDTSVLVTAGHTGRSGAKFLLEARPWGFICHDGGMSKNRSGIAGLVTADEAGLAGACIDGTTAPIGDAFLGYEMGLISAHNEAAARRGVAVGMTVKEAAHLLLVGGG
;
A
#
# COMPACT_ATOMS: atom_id res chain seq x y z
N MET A 1 1.96 -39.19 15.77
CA MET A 1 2.67 -37.90 15.66
C MET A 1 2.04 -36.94 16.65
N SER A 2 2.83 -36.22 17.46
CA SER A 2 2.28 -35.26 18.41
C SER A 2 1.84 -34.00 17.67
N LYS A 3 0.57 -33.63 17.81
CA LYS A 3 0.03 -32.35 17.35
C LYS A 3 0.81 -31.18 17.97
N THR A 4 1.08 -30.13 17.20
CA THR A 4 1.67 -28.85 17.66
C THR A 4 0.78 -28.17 18.69
N LEU A 5 1.26 -27.12 19.38
CA LEU A 5 0.38 -26.35 20.27
C LEU A 5 -0.83 -25.79 19.51
N LEU A 6 -0.62 -25.27 18.29
CA LEU A 6 -1.68 -24.78 17.40
C LEU A 6 -2.77 -25.81 17.12
N GLU A 7 -2.40 -27.08 17.00
CA GLU A 7 -3.35 -28.16 16.70
C GLU A 7 -4.00 -28.81 17.94
N ARG A 8 -3.52 -28.47 19.15
CA ARG A 8 -3.95 -29.09 20.42
C ARG A 8 -4.93 -28.25 21.22
N GLU A 9 -4.80 -26.94 21.17
CA GLU A 9 -5.66 -26.03 21.93
C GLU A 9 -7.04 -25.97 21.27
N GLN A 10 -8.09 -26.18 22.05
CA GLN A 10 -9.48 -26.22 21.56
C GLN A 10 -10.29 -25.02 21.99
N ASP A 11 -9.82 -24.30 23.02
CA ASP A 11 -10.46 -23.09 23.49
C ASP A 11 -9.77 -21.88 22.88
N HIS A 12 -10.54 -21.09 22.15
CA HIS A 12 -10.09 -19.85 21.54
C HIS A 12 -11.06 -18.78 22.05
N PRO A 13 -10.70 -18.09 23.15
CA PRO A 13 -11.48 -16.98 23.68
C PRO A 13 -11.66 -15.90 22.60
N GLN A 14 -12.91 -15.53 22.37
CA GLN A 14 -13.31 -14.52 21.39
C GLN A 14 -14.50 -13.77 22.00
N GLU A 15 -14.52 -12.44 21.84
CA GLU A 15 -15.61 -11.60 22.29
C GLU A 15 -16.26 -10.89 21.08
N ILE A 16 -17.59 -10.88 21.03
CA ILE A 16 -18.33 -10.17 19.98
C ILE A 16 -18.68 -8.80 20.53
N VAL A 17 -18.01 -7.76 20.03
CA VAL A 17 -18.21 -6.37 20.47
C VAL A 17 -19.26 -5.63 19.64
N VAL A 18 -19.51 -6.10 18.41
CA VAL A 18 -20.57 -5.59 17.52
C VAL A 18 -21.21 -6.77 16.79
N GLU A 19 -22.54 -6.79 16.71
CA GLU A 19 -23.30 -7.70 15.86
C GLU A 19 -24.47 -6.96 15.20
N ARG A 20 -24.45 -6.85 13.87
CA ARG A 20 -25.54 -6.26 13.08
C ARG A 20 -25.62 -6.85 11.68
N GLY A 21 -26.84 -7.05 11.17
CA GLY A 21 -27.05 -7.55 9.81
C GLY A 21 -26.41 -8.93 9.52
N GLY A 22 -26.22 -9.76 10.55
CA GLY A 22 -25.53 -11.06 10.43
C GLY A 22 -24.01 -10.97 10.28
N ARG A 23 -23.42 -9.78 10.43
CA ARG A 23 -21.98 -9.52 10.45
C ARG A 23 -21.54 -9.15 11.87
N ARG A 24 -20.28 -9.43 12.21
CA ARG A 24 -19.74 -9.23 13.57
C ARG A 24 -18.37 -8.57 13.58
N VAL A 25 -18.08 -7.76 14.59
CA VAL A 25 -16.70 -7.47 15.01
C VAL A 25 -16.37 -8.39 16.18
N VAL A 26 -15.28 -9.13 16.05
CA VAL A 26 -14.85 -10.11 17.05
C VAL A 26 -13.45 -9.73 17.52
N THR A 27 -13.28 -9.50 18.83
CA THR A 27 -11.99 -9.21 19.46
C THR A 27 -11.41 -10.49 20.06
N MET A 28 -10.07 -10.57 20.08
CA MET A 28 -9.33 -11.68 20.68
C MET A 28 -7.89 -11.29 20.98
N ASP A 29 -7.27 -11.93 21.96
CA ASP A 29 -5.92 -11.56 22.41
C ASP A 29 -4.81 -12.02 21.45
N SER A 30 -5.13 -12.91 20.50
CA SER A 30 -4.14 -13.47 19.58
C SER A 30 -4.73 -13.84 18.24
N ALA A 31 -4.00 -13.59 17.14
CA ALA A 31 -4.35 -14.06 15.81
C ALA A 31 -4.46 -15.59 15.72
N ARG A 32 -3.81 -16.31 16.64
CA ARG A 32 -3.96 -17.76 16.84
C ARG A 32 -5.40 -18.17 17.14
N TYR A 33 -6.18 -17.30 17.77
CA TYR A 33 -7.56 -17.55 18.19
C TYR A 33 -8.58 -17.28 17.07
N VAL A 34 -8.15 -16.77 15.91
CA VAL A 34 -8.99 -16.78 14.72
C VAL A 34 -9.16 -18.22 14.28
N ASP A 35 -10.41 -18.66 14.14
CA ASP A 35 -10.74 -20.02 13.76
C ASP A 35 -11.94 -20.10 12.79
N ALA A 36 -12.46 -21.31 12.56
CA ALA A 36 -13.55 -21.56 11.62
C ALA A 36 -14.87 -20.83 11.97
N ARG A 37 -15.01 -20.26 13.17
CA ARG A 37 -16.15 -19.41 13.55
C ARG A 37 -16.06 -18.02 12.91
N ASN A 38 -14.87 -17.57 12.52
CA ASN A 38 -14.61 -16.25 11.93
C ASN A 38 -14.59 -16.40 10.41
N THR A 39 -15.68 -16.03 9.74
CA THR A 39 -15.85 -16.24 8.29
C THR A 39 -15.82 -14.91 7.54
N GLY A 40 -16.06 -14.92 6.22
CA GLY A 40 -16.13 -13.72 5.36
C GLY A 40 -17.23 -12.70 5.70
N ARG A 41 -17.92 -12.85 6.84
CA ARG A 41 -18.89 -11.90 7.41
C ARG A 41 -18.35 -11.19 8.66
N ASP A 42 -17.21 -11.63 9.18
CA ASP A 42 -16.67 -11.19 10.47
C ASP A 42 -15.41 -10.36 10.26
N VAL A 43 -15.35 -9.20 10.90
CA VAL A 43 -14.11 -8.44 11.08
C VAL A 43 -13.46 -8.95 12.37
N VAL A 44 -12.22 -9.41 12.28
CA VAL A 44 -11.47 -9.89 13.45
C VAL A 44 -10.48 -8.85 13.92
N VAL A 45 -10.39 -8.67 15.23
CA VAL A 45 -9.49 -7.74 15.91
C VAL A 45 -8.55 -8.52 16.85
N PRO A 46 -7.54 -9.22 16.31
CA PRO A 46 -6.55 -9.93 17.13
C PRO A 46 -5.47 -8.98 17.66
N ALA A 47 -5.32 -8.87 18.97
CA ALA A 47 -4.29 -8.05 19.63
C ALA A 47 -2.85 -8.61 19.56
N SER A 48 -2.52 -9.28 18.47
CA SER A 48 -1.15 -9.67 18.14
C SER A 48 -0.66 -8.89 16.93
N TYR A 49 0.66 -8.84 16.73
CA TYR A 49 1.24 -8.27 15.52
C TYR A 49 0.68 -8.93 14.24
N ILE A 50 0.53 -8.16 13.15
CA ILE A 50 0.11 -8.68 11.83
C ILE A 50 1.34 -8.86 10.93
N GLY A 51 2.26 -9.70 11.38
CA GLY A 51 3.33 -10.21 10.52
C GLY A 51 2.87 -11.37 9.63
N VAL A 52 3.73 -11.84 8.73
CA VAL A 52 3.40 -12.92 7.79
C VAL A 52 2.96 -14.22 8.50
N LEU A 53 3.54 -14.55 9.67
CA LEU A 53 3.16 -15.75 10.40
C LEU A 53 1.73 -15.66 10.99
N PRO A 54 1.38 -14.65 11.81
CA PRO A 54 0.01 -14.45 12.25
C PRO A 54 -0.98 -14.33 11.08
N ALA A 55 -0.64 -13.57 10.05
CA ALA A 55 -1.51 -13.39 8.90
C ALA A 55 -1.85 -14.71 8.17
N ARG A 56 -0.93 -15.67 8.09
CA ARG A 56 -1.21 -17.01 7.54
C ARG A 56 -2.21 -17.80 8.38
N MET A 57 -2.18 -17.65 9.70
CA MET A 57 -3.16 -18.30 10.60
C MET A 57 -4.55 -17.71 10.39
N VAL A 58 -4.64 -16.41 10.19
CA VAL A 58 -5.91 -15.71 9.95
C VAL A 58 -6.46 -16.00 8.55
N ALA A 59 -5.60 -15.99 7.52
CA ALA A 59 -6.00 -16.02 6.12
C ALA A 59 -6.76 -17.30 5.71
N VAL A 60 -6.46 -18.45 6.32
CA VAL A 60 -7.14 -19.72 6.01
C VAL A 60 -8.63 -19.70 6.37
N HIS A 61 -9.04 -18.79 7.27
CA HIS A 61 -10.42 -18.61 7.68
C HIS A 61 -11.17 -17.56 6.84
N ARG A 62 -10.44 -16.78 6.02
CA ARG A 62 -10.95 -15.73 5.14
C ARG A 62 -11.97 -14.81 5.84
N PRO A 63 -11.58 -14.13 6.94
CA PRO A 63 -12.44 -13.14 7.57
C PRO A 63 -12.77 -12.01 6.59
N ARG A 64 -13.82 -11.26 6.89
CA ARG A 64 -14.21 -10.07 6.12
C ARG A 64 -13.14 -8.99 6.16
N GLY A 65 -12.45 -8.88 7.30
CA GLY A 65 -11.35 -7.95 7.48
C GLY A 65 -10.57 -8.27 8.75
N VAL A 66 -9.35 -7.75 8.83
CA VAL A 66 -8.43 -7.98 9.96
C VAL A 66 -7.89 -6.65 10.43
N ILE A 67 -8.01 -6.34 11.73
CA ILE A 67 -7.33 -5.19 12.34
C ILE A 67 -6.50 -5.70 13.50
N GLY A 68 -5.18 -5.75 13.35
CA GLY A 68 -4.32 -6.20 14.45
C GLY A 68 -3.41 -5.10 14.97
N HIS A 69 -2.41 -5.50 15.72
CA HIS A 69 -1.40 -4.60 16.28
C HIS A 69 -0.22 -4.48 15.30
N ASP A 70 0.46 -3.34 15.20
CA ASP A 70 1.66 -3.22 14.33
C ASP A 70 2.97 -3.63 15.02
N ALA A 71 2.93 -3.77 16.35
CA ALA A 71 4.10 -4.06 17.21
C ALA A 71 5.23 -3.05 17.01
N CYS A 72 4.85 -1.78 16.92
CA CYS A 72 5.71 -0.65 16.61
C CYS A 72 6.51 -0.91 15.33
N VAL A 73 5.82 -1.47 14.32
CA VAL A 73 6.32 -1.92 13.01
C VAL A 73 7.28 -3.11 13.06
N GLY A 74 8.05 -3.26 14.13
CA GLY A 74 9.09 -4.26 14.28
C GLY A 74 10.29 -4.02 13.34
N LYS A 75 11.39 -4.73 13.60
CA LYS A 75 12.58 -4.67 12.74
C LYS A 75 12.21 -5.09 11.30
N ASP A 76 12.72 -4.34 10.32
CA ASP A 76 12.53 -4.59 8.88
C ASP A 76 11.05 -4.63 8.43
N GLY A 77 10.13 -4.03 9.21
CA GLY A 77 8.69 -4.04 8.90
C GLY A 77 7.98 -5.35 9.26
N ALA A 78 8.60 -6.22 10.04
CA ALA A 78 8.09 -7.57 10.32
C ALA A 78 6.72 -7.59 11.04
N GLY A 79 6.40 -6.55 11.80
CA GLY A 79 5.13 -6.39 12.54
C GLY A 79 3.93 -6.10 11.65
N ILE A 80 4.16 -5.54 10.46
CA ILE A 80 3.11 -5.16 9.48
C ILE A 80 3.18 -5.96 8.18
N ALA A 81 4.19 -6.83 8.01
CA ALA A 81 4.41 -7.55 6.75
C ALA A 81 3.24 -8.47 6.33
N GLY A 82 2.34 -8.80 7.26
CA GLY A 82 1.11 -9.52 6.98
C GLY A 82 0.10 -8.71 6.17
N LEU A 83 0.17 -7.37 6.17
CA LEU A 83 -0.70 -6.51 5.36
C LEU A 83 -0.60 -6.83 3.86
N TRP A 84 0.63 -6.89 3.33
CA TRP A 84 0.89 -7.23 1.92
C TRP A 84 0.53 -8.69 1.60
N TYR A 85 0.73 -9.60 2.57
CA TYR A 85 0.32 -11.00 2.41
C TYR A 85 -1.22 -11.12 2.29
N LEU A 86 -1.96 -10.44 3.15
CA LEU A 86 -3.43 -10.44 3.13
C LEU A 86 -3.98 -9.70 1.90
N GLU A 87 -3.31 -8.63 1.47
CA GLU A 87 -3.62 -7.89 0.24
C GLU A 87 -3.56 -8.81 -0.98
N ALA A 88 -2.48 -9.58 -1.12
CA ALA A 88 -2.32 -10.55 -2.21
C ALA A 88 -3.42 -11.63 -2.21
N LEU A 89 -4.06 -11.87 -1.07
CA LEU A 89 -5.18 -12.81 -0.91
C LEU A 89 -6.56 -12.15 -1.02
N GLY A 90 -6.62 -10.84 -1.27
CA GLY A 90 -7.85 -10.07 -1.36
C GLY A 90 -8.57 -9.89 -0.02
N ILE A 91 -7.84 -9.91 1.10
CA ILE A 91 -8.39 -9.74 2.45
C ILE A 91 -8.07 -8.30 2.93
N PRO A 92 -9.10 -7.48 3.23
CA PRO A 92 -8.92 -6.18 3.87
C PRO A 92 -8.16 -6.30 5.19
N ALA A 93 -7.09 -5.55 5.36
CA ALA A 93 -6.32 -5.55 6.59
C ALA A 93 -5.79 -4.17 6.96
N ALA A 94 -5.74 -3.92 8.27
CA ALA A 94 -5.10 -2.77 8.86
C ALA A 94 -4.35 -3.17 10.14
N THR A 95 -3.50 -2.28 10.63
CA THR A 95 -2.88 -2.39 11.95
C THR A 95 -3.05 -1.10 12.74
N ALA A 96 -3.16 -1.23 14.05
CA ALA A 96 -3.10 -0.11 14.98
C ALA A 96 -1.67 0.16 15.48
N ASP A 97 -1.40 1.43 15.82
CA ASP A 97 -0.18 1.88 16.49
C ASP A 97 0.03 1.08 17.76
N GLY A 98 1.16 0.39 17.86
CA GLY A 98 1.52 -0.35 19.05
C GLY A 98 1.76 0.49 20.30
N MET A 99 1.76 1.81 20.18
CA MET A 99 1.80 2.76 21.30
C MET A 99 0.40 3.20 21.76
N THR A 100 -0.67 2.81 21.06
CA THR A 100 -2.05 3.22 21.37
C THR A 100 -2.90 2.14 22.02
N ALA A 101 -2.42 0.89 22.01
CA ALA A 101 -3.13 -0.24 22.61
C ALA A 101 -2.17 -1.32 23.14
N ASP A 102 -2.65 -2.13 24.08
CA ASP A 102 -1.93 -3.25 24.67
C ASP A 102 -1.81 -4.44 23.70
N MET A 103 -0.58 -4.90 23.48
CA MET A 103 -0.33 -6.18 22.81
C MET A 103 -0.80 -7.33 23.70
N GLY A 104 -1.67 -8.19 23.15
CA GLY A 104 -2.26 -9.33 23.84
C GLY A 104 -3.59 -9.03 24.54
N ASN A 105 -4.20 -7.87 24.27
CA ASN A 105 -5.50 -7.47 24.82
C ASN A 105 -6.45 -7.01 23.71
N GLY A 106 -7.32 -7.92 23.25
CA GLY A 106 -8.25 -7.69 22.13
C GLY A 106 -9.22 -6.54 22.36
N GLU A 107 -9.67 -6.40 23.62
CA GLU A 107 -10.63 -5.38 24.02
C GLU A 107 -10.01 -3.98 24.01
N ASP A 108 -8.79 -3.84 24.55
CA ASP A 108 -8.08 -2.56 24.51
C ASP A 108 -7.67 -2.17 23.08
N LEU A 109 -7.23 -3.12 22.26
CA LEU A 109 -6.97 -2.86 20.83
C LEU A 109 -8.20 -2.28 20.13
N TYR A 110 -9.39 -2.82 20.40
CA TYR A 110 -10.63 -2.32 19.81
C TYR A 110 -11.03 -0.94 20.34
N ARG A 111 -10.91 -0.70 21.64
CA ARG A 111 -11.39 0.53 22.29
C ARG A 111 -10.44 1.71 22.15
N SER A 112 -9.14 1.46 22.22
CA SER A 112 -8.10 2.48 22.38
C SER A 112 -7.21 2.63 21.13
N GLY A 113 -7.12 1.56 20.32
CA GLY A 113 -6.21 1.52 19.18
C GLY A 113 -6.52 2.56 18.10
N VAL A 114 -5.46 3.09 17.49
CA VAL A 114 -5.52 4.01 16.35
C VAL A 114 -4.82 3.37 15.16
N VAL A 115 -5.49 3.27 14.01
CA VAL A 115 -4.95 2.69 12.78
C VAL A 115 -3.75 3.48 12.26
N THR A 116 -2.65 2.79 11.93
CA THR A 116 -1.41 3.38 11.39
C THR A 116 -1.09 2.92 9.98
N HIS A 117 -1.32 1.63 9.68
CA HIS A 117 -1.02 1.05 8.38
C HIS A 117 -2.25 0.31 7.86
N VAL A 118 -2.49 0.44 6.56
CA VAL A 118 -3.67 -0.10 5.88
C VAL A 118 -3.19 -0.74 4.59
N ASN A 119 -3.75 -1.90 4.23
CA ASN A 119 -3.51 -2.47 2.91
C ASN A 119 -4.49 -1.92 1.87
N TYR A 120 -4.15 -2.04 0.59
CA TYR A 120 -4.97 -1.47 -0.49
C TYR A 120 -6.43 -1.94 -0.43
N VAL A 121 -6.67 -3.22 -0.12
CA VAL A 121 -8.03 -3.76 -0.08
C VAL A 121 -8.86 -3.07 1.01
N ALA A 122 -8.31 -2.81 2.19
CA ALA A 122 -8.99 -2.06 3.24
C ALA A 122 -9.14 -0.56 2.92
N GLU A 123 -8.18 0.04 2.22
CA GLU A 123 -8.32 1.41 1.70
C GLU A 123 -9.52 1.54 0.75
N THR A 124 -9.75 0.56 -0.13
CA THR A 124 -10.93 0.57 -1.03
C THR A 124 -12.26 0.47 -0.29
N CYS A 125 -12.27 -0.11 0.92
CA CYS A 125 -13.42 -0.08 1.81
C CYS A 125 -13.61 1.27 2.52
N GLY A 126 -12.61 2.15 2.48
CA GLY A 126 -12.61 3.46 3.12
C GLY A 126 -11.81 3.56 4.42
N VAL A 127 -11.08 2.51 4.83
CA VAL A 127 -10.22 2.55 6.03
C VAL A 127 -9.04 3.47 5.78
N LYS A 128 -8.70 4.31 6.77
CA LYS A 128 -7.59 5.27 6.69
C LYS A 128 -6.77 5.26 7.98
N ALA A 129 -5.49 5.58 7.87
CA ALA A 129 -4.66 5.89 9.03
C ALA A 129 -5.28 7.05 9.83
N GLY A 130 -5.17 6.99 11.16
CA GLY A 130 -5.77 7.94 12.10
C GLY A 130 -7.20 7.61 12.55
N MET A 131 -7.90 6.66 11.90
CA MET A 131 -9.17 6.13 12.43
C MET A 131 -8.94 5.35 13.72
N THR A 132 -9.89 5.38 14.65
CA THR A 132 -9.91 4.41 15.74
C THR A 132 -10.15 3.00 15.18
N VAL A 133 -9.68 1.97 15.89
CA VAL A 133 -9.93 0.57 15.49
C VAL A 133 -11.43 0.27 15.41
N ALA A 134 -12.23 0.83 16.31
CA ALA A 134 -13.68 0.70 16.28
C ALA A 134 -14.30 1.27 14.99
N GLU A 135 -13.94 2.50 14.61
CA GLU A 135 -14.40 3.13 13.37
C GLU A 135 -13.96 2.33 12.13
N ALA A 136 -12.70 1.91 12.07
CA ALA A 136 -12.18 1.11 10.97
C ALA A 136 -12.90 -0.26 10.87
N ALA A 137 -13.22 -0.88 12.01
CA ALA A 137 -13.97 -2.14 12.02
C ALA A 137 -15.40 -1.97 11.51
N ASP A 138 -16.07 -0.87 11.87
CA ASP A 138 -17.37 -0.49 11.33
C ASP A 138 -17.31 -0.24 9.81
N VAL A 139 -16.28 0.46 9.33
CA VAL A 139 -16.07 0.69 7.89
C VAL A 139 -15.90 -0.64 7.13
N LEU A 140 -15.09 -1.57 7.64
CA LEU A 140 -14.92 -2.90 7.04
C LEU A 140 -16.18 -3.75 7.14
N LEU A 141 -16.99 -3.57 8.18
CA LEU A 141 -18.28 -4.23 8.31
C LEU A 141 -19.27 -3.76 7.25
N ASP A 142 -19.34 -2.45 6.99
CA ASP A 142 -20.41 -1.85 6.20
C ASP A 142 -20.07 -1.76 4.70
N ASN A 143 -18.79 -1.67 4.34
CA ASN A 143 -18.35 -1.49 2.95
C ASN A 143 -17.73 -2.77 2.40
N ASP A 144 -18.20 -3.20 1.23
CA ASP A 144 -17.60 -4.32 0.50
C ASP A 144 -16.36 -3.85 -0.28
N PRO A 145 -15.22 -4.57 -0.23
CA PRO A 145 -14.09 -4.28 -1.10
C PRO A 145 -14.48 -4.43 -2.57
N THR A 146 -13.94 -3.57 -3.42
CA THR A 146 -14.31 -3.55 -4.86
C THR A 146 -13.82 -4.78 -5.61
N ASP A 147 -12.70 -5.39 -5.19
CA ASP A 147 -12.12 -6.57 -5.83
C ASP A 147 -11.29 -7.43 -4.84
N THR A 148 -11.80 -8.62 -4.51
CA THR A 148 -11.16 -9.58 -3.59
C THR A 148 -10.50 -10.78 -4.27
N GLU A 149 -10.47 -10.84 -5.60
CA GLU A 149 -9.86 -11.97 -6.32
C GLU A 149 -8.34 -12.00 -6.16
N VAL A 150 -7.74 -13.17 -6.15
CA VAL A 150 -6.26 -13.27 -6.10
C VAL A 150 -5.70 -12.86 -7.47
N GLY A 151 -4.88 -11.81 -7.51
CA GLY A 151 -4.30 -11.35 -8.77
C GLY A 151 -3.67 -9.97 -8.69
N ASN A 152 -3.38 -9.40 -9.86
CA ASN A 152 -2.82 -8.06 -9.97
C ASN A 152 -3.90 -7.02 -9.65
N LYS A 153 -3.65 -6.22 -8.61
CA LYS A 153 -4.51 -5.11 -8.23
C LYS A 153 -3.93 -3.82 -8.79
N VAL A 154 -4.79 -3.02 -9.42
CA VAL A 154 -4.41 -1.70 -9.92
C VAL A 154 -4.90 -0.66 -8.91
N ARG A 155 -3.99 -0.17 -8.08
CA ARG A 155 -4.21 1.01 -7.23
C ARG A 155 -3.83 2.24 -8.04
N ARG A 156 -4.78 3.16 -8.23
CA ARG A 156 -4.64 4.31 -9.14
C ARG A 156 -5.49 5.49 -8.71
N GLU A 157 -4.91 6.68 -8.75
CA GLU A 157 -5.63 7.93 -8.47
C GLU A 157 -5.13 9.09 -9.35
N VAL A 158 -6.06 9.95 -9.79
CA VAL A 158 -5.73 11.23 -10.41
C VAL A 158 -5.64 12.27 -9.31
N VAL A 159 -4.43 12.73 -9.00
CA VAL A 159 -4.15 13.64 -7.88
C VAL A 159 -4.08 15.10 -8.29
N GLU A 160 -3.91 15.38 -9.59
CA GLU A 160 -3.91 16.73 -10.15
C GLU A 160 -4.42 16.71 -11.59
N THR A 161 -5.16 17.75 -11.99
CA THR A 161 -5.63 17.96 -13.38
C THR A 161 -5.32 19.38 -13.81
N HIS A 162 -4.64 19.52 -14.95
CA HIS A 162 -4.30 20.80 -15.58
C HIS A 162 -5.40 21.26 -16.55
N GLU A 163 -5.54 22.56 -16.79
CA GLU A 163 -6.52 23.14 -17.71
C GLU A 163 -6.42 22.62 -19.15
N SER A 164 -5.24 22.15 -19.55
CA SER A 164 -5.00 21.52 -20.86
C SER A 164 -5.53 20.09 -20.97
N GLY A 165 -6.13 19.53 -19.91
CA GLY A 165 -6.57 18.13 -19.84
C GLY A 165 -5.48 17.13 -19.44
N ARG A 166 -4.23 17.58 -19.27
CA ARG A 166 -3.15 16.74 -18.72
C ARG A 166 -3.41 16.47 -17.23
N ARG A 167 -2.88 15.37 -16.72
CA ARG A 167 -3.12 14.94 -15.33
C ARG A 167 -1.90 14.32 -14.68
N VAL A 168 -1.78 14.45 -13.36
CA VAL A 168 -0.85 13.61 -12.56
C VAL A 168 -1.62 12.40 -12.10
N VAL A 169 -1.12 11.22 -12.43
CA VAL A 169 -1.70 9.95 -12.03
C VAL A 169 -0.69 9.21 -11.17
N VAL A 170 -1.11 8.83 -9.96
CA VAL A 170 -0.33 7.97 -9.08
C VAL A 170 -0.82 6.53 -9.28
N THR A 171 0.09 5.62 -9.61
CA THR A 171 -0.20 4.18 -9.77
C THR A 171 1.05 3.37 -9.47
N ASP A 172 0.94 2.23 -8.79
CA ASP A 172 2.11 1.53 -8.23
C ASP A 172 3.11 1.04 -9.30
N SER A 173 2.66 0.86 -10.55
CA SER A 173 3.52 0.39 -11.64
C SER A 173 3.18 1.02 -12.99
N ILE A 174 4.23 1.27 -13.79
CA ILE A 174 4.09 1.76 -15.17
C ILE A 174 3.34 0.78 -16.08
N VAL A 175 3.37 -0.52 -15.79
CA VAL A 175 2.62 -1.52 -16.58
C VAL A 175 1.10 -1.37 -16.44
N TRP A 176 0.64 -0.53 -15.51
CA TRP A 176 -0.77 -0.16 -15.33
C TRP A 176 -1.15 1.16 -16.01
N ALA A 177 -0.30 1.64 -16.93
CA ALA A 177 -0.68 2.73 -17.83
C ALA A 177 -1.84 2.30 -18.73
N TYR A 178 -2.80 3.20 -18.93
CA TYR A 178 -3.90 3.01 -19.87
C TYR A 178 -3.65 3.78 -21.18
N PRO A 179 -4.33 3.45 -22.29
CA PRO A 179 -4.23 4.22 -23.53
C PRO A 179 -4.52 5.73 -23.36
N GLU A 180 -5.37 6.10 -22.40
CA GLU A 180 -5.66 7.50 -22.05
C GLU A 180 -4.52 8.24 -21.33
N ASP A 181 -3.45 7.53 -20.93
CA ASP A 181 -2.26 8.16 -20.35
C ASP A 181 -1.25 8.64 -21.41
N GLU A 182 -1.36 8.09 -22.62
CA GLU A 182 -0.48 8.41 -23.74
C GLU A 182 -0.52 9.91 -24.05
N ASP A 183 0.66 10.53 -24.06
CA ASP A 183 0.92 11.95 -24.27
C ASP A 183 0.14 12.92 -23.34
N THR A 184 -0.53 12.40 -22.31
CA THR A 184 -1.49 13.17 -21.49
C THR A 184 -1.13 13.17 -20.01
N SER A 185 -0.71 12.03 -19.47
CA SER A 185 -0.50 11.87 -18.04
C SER A 185 0.96 12.02 -17.64
N VAL A 186 1.23 12.67 -16.50
CA VAL A 186 2.44 12.43 -15.73
C VAL A 186 2.19 11.21 -14.85
N LEU A 187 2.90 10.12 -15.10
CA LEU A 187 2.75 8.88 -14.32
C LEU A 187 3.76 8.85 -13.18
N VAL A 188 3.28 8.93 -11.94
CA VAL A 188 4.07 8.70 -10.72
C VAL A 188 3.89 7.25 -10.31
N THR A 189 4.98 6.49 -10.32
CA THR A 189 4.99 5.06 -10.03
C THR A 189 6.10 4.67 -9.07
N ALA A 190 5.98 3.49 -8.46
CA ALA A 190 6.98 2.96 -7.52
C ALA A 190 7.73 1.73 -8.07
N GLY A 191 7.65 1.49 -9.39
CA GLY A 191 8.51 0.55 -10.11
C GLY A 191 9.87 1.17 -10.45
N HIS A 192 10.88 0.34 -10.74
CA HIS A 192 12.25 0.82 -10.96
C HIS A 192 12.47 1.46 -12.35
N THR A 193 13.31 2.49 -12.45
CA THR A 193 13.73 3.13 -13.73
C THR A 193 14.92 2.42 -14.39
N GLY A 194 14.88 1.08 -14.40
CA GLY A 194 15.95 0.27 -14.97
C GLY A 194 15.85 0.16 -16.49
N ARG A 195 16.81 -0.55 -17.10
CA ARG A 195 16.84 -0.79 -18.56
C ARG A 195 15.55 -1.42 -19.10
N SER A 196 14.94 -2.35 -18.37
CA SER A 196 13.65 -2.94 -18.74
C SER A 196 12.50 -1.95 -18.55
N GLY A 197 12.49 -1.20 -17.45
CA GLY A 197 11.49 -0.18 -17.15
C GLY A 197 11.38 0.89 -18.23
N ALA A 198 12.51 1.31 -18.80
CA ALA A 198 12.54 2.25 -19.94
C ALA A 198 11.71 1.77 -21.14
N LYS A 199 11.69 0.47 -21.43
CA LYS A 199 10.90 -0.06 -22.55
C LYS A 199 9.41 0.16 -22.35
N PHE A 200 8.91 -0.11 -21.14
CA PHE A 200 7.51 0.10 -20.79
C PHE A 200 7.14 1.58 -20.77
N LEU A 201 8.06 2.46 -20.33
CA LEU A 201 7.89 3.90 -20.38
C LEU A 201 7.75 4.43 -21.81
N LEU A 202 8.56 3.92 -22.74
CA LEU A 202 8.48 4.30 -24.15
C LEU A 202 7.25 3.71 -24.86
N GLU A 203 6.79 2.53 -24.43
CA GLU A 203 5.57 1.90 -24.93
C GLU A 203 4.31 2.64 -24.45
N ALA A 204 4.25 2.97 -23.15
CA ALA A 204 3.14 3.73 -22.56
C ALA A 204 3.12 5.21 -23.00
N ARG A 205 4.30 5.75 -23.36
CA ARG A 205 4.54 7.11 -23.82
C ARG A 205 3.74 8.19 -23.04
N PRO A 206 3.90 8.29 -21.71
CA PRO A 206 3.22 9.31 -20.93
C PRO A 206 3.77 10.72 -21.25
N TRP A 207 3.05 11.76 -20.83
CA TRP A 207 3.52 13.16 -20.93
C TRP A 207 4.82 13.41 -20.14
N GLY A 208 5.00 12.67 -19.04
CA GLY A 208 6.21 12.59 -18.24
C GLY A 208 6.10 11.46 -17.23
N PHE A 209 7.17 11.13 -16.53
CA PHE A 209 7.11 10.09 -15.50
C PHE A 209 8.00 10.38 -14.30
N ILE A 210 7.63 9.80 -13.17
CA ILE A 210 8.46 9.68 -11.98
C ILE A 210 8.39 8.21 -11.54
N CYS A 211 9.53 7.54 -11.50
CA CYS A 211 9.64 6.13 -11.11
C CYS A 211 10.61 5.98 -9.93
N HIS A 212 10.81 4.81 -9.38
CA HIS A 212 11.68 4.61 -8.22
C HIS A 212 13.16 4.33 -8.63
N ASP A 213 14.14 4.85 -7.89
CA ASP A 213 15.57 4.63 -8.19
C ASP A 213 16.11 3.26 -7.74
N GLY A 214 15.35 2.53 -6.92
CA GLY A 214 15.74 1.23 -6.37
C GLY A 214 17.02 1.31 -5.53
N GLY A 215 17.21 2.39 -4.78
CA GLY A 215 18.43 2.69 -4.03
C GLY A 215 19.63 2.88 -4.93
N MET A 216 19.42 3.44 -6.13
CA MET A 216 20.35 3.50 -7.28
C MET A 216 20.77 2.14 -7.86
N SER A 217 20.83 1.09 -7.05
CA SER A 217 21.35 -0.24 -7.39
C SER A 217 22.81 -0.23 -7.90
N LYS A 218 23.41 -1.42 -8.02
CA LYS A 218 24.79 -1.57 -8.50
C LYS A 218 24.96 -0.90 -9.87
N ASN A 219 26.05 -0.14 -10.04
CA ASN A 219 26.35 0.59 -11.28
C ASN A 219 25.26 1.59 -11.70
N ARG A 220 24.49 2.14 -10.75
CA ARG A 220 23.36 3.06 -11.02
C ARG A 220 22.28 2.42 -11.91
N SER A 221 22.12 1.10 -11.85
CA SER A 221 21.20 0.37 -12.73
C SER A 221 19.73 0.70 -12.50
N GLY A 222 19.38 1.24 -11.32
CA GLY A 222 18.02 1.61 -10.98
C GLY A 222 17.54 2.91 -11.66
N ILE A 223 18.47 3.72 -12.18
CA ILE A 223 18.15 4.94 -12.94
C ILE A 223 18.61 4.88 -14.41
N ALA A 224 19.17 3.74 -14.85
CA ALA A 224 19.77 3.61 -16.18
C ALA A 224 18.77 3.90 -17.31
N GLY A 225 17.47 3.73 -17.06
CA GLY A 225 16.40 4.04 -18.00
C GLY A 225 16.20 5.54 -18.27
N LEU A 226 16.69 6.44 -17.40
CA LEU A 226 16.61 7.88 -17.62
C LEU A 226 17.33 8.31 -18.91
N VAL A 227 18.48 7.69 -19.22
CA VAL A 227 19.23 7.96 -20.46
C VAL A 227 18.40 7.57 -21.68
N THR A 228 17.85 6.35 -21.68
CA THR A 228 16.99 5.86 -22.76
C THR A 228 15.72 6.71 -22.94
N ALA A 229 15.13 7.17 -21.84
CA ALA A 229 13.98 8.08 -21.90
C ALA A 229 14.37 9.44 -22.49
N ASP A 230 15.53 9.99 -22.12
CA ASP A 230 16.01 11.28 -22.61
C ASP A 230 16.33 11.25 -24.10
N GLU A 231 16.95 10.16 -24.58
CA GLU A 231 17.20 9.92 -26.01
C GLU A 231 15.90 9.90 -26.83
N ALA A 232 14.79 9.50 -26.22
CA ALA A 232 13.45 9.53 -26.81
C ALA A 232 12.67 10.83 -26.54
N GLY A 233 13.26 11.79 -25.83
CA GLY A 233 12.63 13.06 -25.46
C GLY A 233 11.58 12.97 -24.35
N LEU A 234 11.48 11.83 -23.65
CA LEU A 234 10.52 11.62 -22.57
C LEU A 234 11.09 12.17 -21.25
N ALA A 235 10.45 13.20 -20.70
CA ALA A 235 10.84 13.80 -19.43
C ALA A 235 10.59 12.84 -18.25
N GLY A 236 11.63 12.58 -17.47
CA GLY A 236 11.61 11.58 -16.41
C GLY A 236 12.42 11.94 -15.18
N ALA A 237 11.93 11.55 -14.00
CA ALA A 237 12.63 11.63 -12.73
C ALA A 237 12.54 10.33 -11.93
N CYS A 238 13.34 10.24 -10.86
CA CYS A 238 13.35 9.10 -9.96
C CYS A 238 13.13 9.52 -8.50
N ILE A 239 12.30 8.78 -7.78
CA ILE A 239 12.09 8.84 -6.33
C ILE A 239 13.31 8.23 -5.63
N ASP A 240 13.80 8.89 -4.58
CA ASP A 240 14.85 8.41 -3.68
C ASP A 240 14.33 7.25 -2.83
N GLY A 241 14.89 6.06 -3.06
CA GLY A 241 14.51 4.85 -2.33
C GLY A 241 14.88 4.80 -0.85
N THR A 242 15.53 5.84 -0.32
CA THR A 242 15.73 6.03 1.12
C THR A 242 14.63 6.89 1.76
N THR A 243 13.79 7.56 0.95
CA THR A 243 12.75 8.50 1.42
C THR A 243 11.35 7.93 1.31
N ALA A 244 11.13 6.98 0.40
CA ALA A 244 9.86 6.31 0.20
C ALA A 244 10.06 4.83 -0.16
N PRO A 245 9.08 3.95 0.13
CA PRO A 245 9.17 2.54 -0.20
C PRO A 245 9.01 2.28 -1.71
N ILE A 246 9.83 1.36 -2.22
CA ILE A 246 9.61 0.78 -3.55
C ILE A 246 8.32 -0.06 -3.54
N GLY A 247 7.53 0.03 -4.61
CA GLY A 247 6.25 -0.69 -4.74
C GLY A 247 5.02 0.05 -4.20
N ASP A 248 5.15 1.19 -3.53
CA ASP A 248 4.02 2.04 -3.11
C ASP A 248 4.18 3.47 -3.65
N ALA A 249 3.46 3.78 -4.73
CA ALA A 249 3.55 5.08 -5.39
C ALA A 249 2.85 6.19 -4.61
N PHE A 250 1.93 5.85 -3.71
CA PHE A 250 1.15 6.82 -2.95
C PHE A 250 1.99 7.40 -1.83
N LEU A 251 2.72 6.57 -1.09
CA LEU A 251 3.75 7.04 -0.17
C LEU A 251 4.88 7.76 -0.95
N GLY A 252 5.28 7.23 -2.10
CA GLY A 252 6.22 7.90 -2.99
C GLY A 252 5.79 9.33 -3.37
N TYR A 253 4.52 9.52 -3.71
CA TYR A 253 3.95 10.83 -4.02
C TYR A 253 3.81 11.71 -2.78
N GLU A 254 3.41 11.14 -1.65
CA GLU A 254 3.14 11.89 -0.42
C GLU A 254 4.40 12.46 0.24
N MET A 255 5.45 11.65 0.36
CA MET A 255 6.64 11.96 1.16
C MET A 255 7.98 11.79 0.42
N GLY A 256 7.97 11.24 -0.80
CA GLY A 256 9.19 10.97 -1.54
C GLY A 256 9.90 12.23 -2.03
N LEU A 257 11.22 12.13 -2.15
CA LEU A 257 12.08 13.15 -2.76
C LEU A 257 12.65 12.66 -4.09
N ILE A 258 13.02 13.58 -4.99
CA ILE A 258 13.69 13.25 -6.25
C ILE A 258 15.17 12.99 -6.03
N SER A 259 15.69 11.84 -6.46
CA SER A 259 17.12 11.48 -6.40
C SER A 259 17.86 11.61 -7.73
N ALA A 260 17.14 11.56 -8.85
CA ALA A 260 17.70 11.72 -10.19
C ALA A 260 16.64 12.20 -11.18
N HIS A 261 17.07 12.82 -12.27
CA HIS A 261 16.23 13.18 -13.41
C HIS A 261 17.05 13.18 -14.70
N ASN A 262 16.39 13.20 -15.85
CA ASN A 262 17.04 13.45 -17.13
C ASN A 262 17.02 14.93 -17.54
N GLU A 263 17.66 15.27 -18.65
CA GLU A 263 17.73 16.65 -19.14
C GLU A 263 16.36 17.16 -19.60
N ALA A 264 15.52 16.31 -20.20
CA ALA A 264 14.15 16.67 -20.55
C ALA A 264 13.32 17.09 -19.34
N ALA A 265 13.44 16.41 -18.20
CA ALA A 265 12.81 16.82 -16.95
C ALA A 265 13.48 18.07 -16.35
N ALA A 266 14.81 18.19 -16.42
CA ALA A 266 15.53 19.37 -15.95
C ALA A 266 15.07 20.65 -16.65
N ARG A 267 14.85 20.59 -17.97
CA ARG A 267 14.29 21.71 -18.76
C ARG A 267 12.89 22.12 -18.32
N ARG A 268 12.13 21.22 -17.71
CA ARG A 268 10.81 21.50 -17.10
C ARG A 268 10.92 21.98 -15.65
N GLY A 269 12.14 22.15 -15.12
CA GLY A 269 12.41 22.67 -13.79
C GLY A 269 12.61 21.61 -12.72
N VAL A 270 12.56 20.31 -13.04
CA VAL A 270 12.78 19.25 -12.05
C VAL A 270 14.22 19.25 -11.57
N ALA A 271 14.42 19.16 -10.25
CA ALA A 271 15.73 19.09 -9.62
C ALA A 271 15.77 18.01 -8.52
N VAL A 272 16.97 17.49 -8.23
CA VAL A 272 17.22 16.59 -7.09
C VAL A 272 16.90 17.30 -5.78
N GLY A 273 16.25 16.59 -4.85
CA GLY A 273 15.83 17.09 -3.55
C GLY A 273 14.44 17.73 -3.51
N MET A 274 13.80 17.97 -4.67
CA MET A 274 12.39 18.37 -4.72
C MET A 274 11.49 17.26 -4.19
N THR A 275 10.33 17.63 -3.67
CA THR A 275 9.28 16.64 -3.39
C THR A 275 8.75 16.05 -4.69
N VAL A 276 8.28 14.80 -4.64
CA VAL A 276 7.65 14.17 -5.81
C VAL A 276 6.43 14.96 -6.28
N LYS A 277 5.65 15.57 -5.36
CA LYS A 277 4.51 16.44 -5.71
C LYS A 277 4.93 17.64 -6.56
N GLU A 278 5.96 18.37 -6.12
CA GLU A 278 6.47 19.54 -6.86
C GLU A 278 7.01 19.14 -8.23
N ALA A 279 7.81 18.06 -8.30
CA ALA A 279 8.35 17.57 -9.56
C ALA A 279 7.24 17.10 -10.52
N ALA A 280 6.21 16.42 -10.01
CA ALA A 280 5.07 15.97 -10.82
C ALA A 280 4.30 17.17 -11.40
N HIS A 281 4.06 18.21 -10.59
CA HIS A 281 3.45 19.45 -11.05
C HIS A 281 4.27 20.15 -12.14
N LEU A 282 5.59 20.25 -11.97
CA LEU A 282 6.48 20.84 -12.98
C LEU A 282 6.47 20.07 -14.31
N LEU A 283 6.49 18.74 -14.24
CA LEU A 283 6.34 17.89 -15.42
C LEU A 283 4.98 18.07 -16.08
N LEU A 284 3.91 18.23 -15.29
CA LEU A 284 2.53 18.40 -15.73
C LEU A 284 2.36 19.69 -16.53
N VAL A 285 2.81 20.82 -15.98
CA VAL A 285 2.74 22.13 -16.64
C VAL A 285 3.58 22.14 -17.92
N GLY A 286 4.75 21.48 -17.88
CA GLY A 286 5.54 21.15 -19.06
C GLY A 286 6.73 22.08 -19.37
N GLY A 287 7.06 23.02 -18.47
CA GLY A 287 8.04 24.08 -18.75
C GLY A 287 7.54 25.06 -19.82
N GLY A 288 7.92 26.34 -19.71
CA GLY A 288 7.66 27.35 -20.74
C GLY A 288 8.62 27.27 -21.91
#